data_AF-A0A6G2S2L0-F1
#
_entry.id   AF-A0A6G2S2L0-F1
#
_cell.length_a   1.000
_cell.length_b   1.000
_cell.length_c   1.000
_cell.angle_alpha   90.00
_cell.angle_beta   90.00
_cell.angle_gamma   90.00
#
_symmetry.space_group_name_H-M   'P 1'
#
loop_
_entity.id
_entity.type
_entity.pdbx_description
1 polymer ?
#
loop_
_entity_poly.entity_id
_entity_poly.type
_entity_poly.pdbx_seq_one_letter_code
_entity_poly.pdbx_strand_id
1 'polypeptide(L)'
;MDPELPVVRLCVAGMQAEAEGRADEARALFQEAWDGARDDYEACIAAHYLARQQDSPEETLRWNQECLDRADLVGDERVRDFYPSLYVNMGNAYRELGQLASAHRYFVLAAERAADAPEGQYGDWNRFAIAEGLRDTAAAAAAEGHGQAAVRGGVDEGVERPVRELFARWCERGDLKALGLTLPAYLGYLGTDEDRLRLRSALHMVHAARWLSADEQSLLEKALGAAAVR
;
A
#
# COMPACT_ATOMS: atom_id res chain seq x y z
N MET A 1 7.51 -15.30 10.55
CA MET A 1 8.94 -15.02 10.84
C MET A 1 9.31 -15.60 12.21
N ASP A 2 10.45 -16.29 12.33
CA ASP A 2 10.93 -16.86 13.60
C ASP A 2 11.63 -15.78 14.46
N PRO A 3 11.11 -15.43 15.65
CA PRO A 3 11.68 -14.39 16.51
C PRO A 3 13.02 -14.78 17.15
N GLU A 4 13.39 -16.06 17.15
CA GLU A 4 14.64 -16.53 17.76
C GLU A 4 15.87 -16.37 16.86
N LEU A 5 15.67 -16.01 15.60
CA LEU A 5 16.75 -15.70 14.67
C LEU A 5 17.53 -14.46 15.15
N PRO A 6 18.87 -14.51 15.22
CA PRO A 6 19.69 -13.37 15.64
C PRO A 6 19.40 -12.08 14.84
N VAL A 7 19.25 -12.20 13.52
CA VAL A 7 18.88 -11.08 12.64
C VAL A 7 17.56 -10.44 13.04
N VAL A 8 16.55 -11.25 13.36
CA VAL A 8 15.23 -10.76 13.76
C VAL A 8 15.31 -10.01 15.10
N ARG A 9 16.06 -10.53 16.07
CA ARG A 9 16.27 -9.84 17.35
C ARG A 9 16.97 -8.50 17.19
N LEU A 10 18.01 -8.43 16.35
CA LEU A 10 18.72 -7.19 16.05
C LEU A 10 17.80 -6.18 15.36
N CYS A 11 16.97 -6.62 14.40
CA CYS A 11 16.00 -5.76 13.74
C CYS A 11 14.91 -5.26 14.72
N VAL A 12 14.44 -6.09 15.64
CA VAL A 12 13.50 -5.66 16.68
C VAL A 12 14.13 -4.62 17.62
N ALA A 13 15.37 -4.82 18.05
CA ALA A 13 16.09 -3.85 18.86
C ALA A 13 16.32 -2.53 18.10
N GLY A 14 16.66 -2.61 16.81
CA GLY A 14 16.81 -1.43 15.94
C GLY A 14 15.50 -0.65 15.81
N MET A 15 14.37 -1.33 15.61
CA MET A 15 13.04 -0.67 15.60
C MET A 15 12.71 0.04 16.93
N GLN A 16 13.11 -0.54 18.07
CA GLN A 16 12.94 0.12 19.36
C GLN A 16 13.80 1.39 19.46
N ALA A 17 15.06 1.32 19.01
CA ALA A 17 15.93 2.50 18.94
C ALA A 17 15.36 3.59 18.02
N GLU A 18 14.79 3.24 16.86
CA GLU A 18 14.10 4.19 15.99
C GLU A 18 12.92 4.87 16.69
N ALA A 19 12.07 4.09 17.37
CA ALA A 19 10.90 4.61 18.08
C ALA A 19 11.29 5.58 19.21
N GLU A 20 12.50 5.45 19.75
CA GLU A 20 13.07 6.33 20.77
C GLU A 20 13.89 7.49 20.20
N GLY A 21 13.97 7.62 18.86
CA GLY A 21 14.72 8.69 18.18
C GLY A 21 16.23 8.49 18.14
N ARG A 22 16.72 7.26 18.38
CA ARG A 22 18.15 6.90 18.38
C ARG A 22 18.58 6.34 17.01
N ALA A 23 18.57 7.20 15.99
CA ALA A 23 18.80 6.80 14.59
C ALA A 23 20.16 6.11 14.35
N ASP A 24 21.26 6.65 14.89
CA ASP A 24 22.60 6.07 14.72
C ASP A 24 22.69 4.64 15.28
N GLU A 25 22.05 4.40 16.42
CA GLU A 25 22.01 3.09 17.05
C GLU A 25 21.14 2.11 16.27
N ALA A 26 19.98 2.55 15.80
CA ALA A 26 19.13 1.75 14.93
C ALA A 26 19.91 1.30 13.68
N ARG A 27 20.60 2.24 13.02
CA ARG A 27 21.44 1.95 11.85
C ARG A 27 22.55 0.96 12.17
N ALA A 28 23.22 1.11 13.31
CA ALA A 28 24.27 0.17 13.74
C ALA A 28 23.72 -1.24 13.96
N LEU A 29 22.55 -1.37 14.61
CA LEU A 29 21.89 -2.67 14.86
C LEU A 29 21.45 -3.34 13.54
N PHE A 30 20.91 -2.58 12.59
CA PHE A 30 20.55 -3.11 11.29
C PHE A 30 21.78 -3.52 10.46
N GLN A 31 22.89 -2.77 10.57
CA GLN A 31 24.15 -3.13 9.94
C GLN A 31 24.72 -4.42 10.52
N GLU A 32 24.68 -4.59 11.85
CA GLU A 32 25.09 -5.84 12.51
C GLU A 32 24.22 -7.01 12.06
N ALA A 33 22.91 -6.79 11.88
CA ALA A 33 22.00 -7.80 11.36
C ALA A 33 22.36 -8.22 9.92
N TRP A 34 22.76 -7.27 9.08
CA TRP A 34 23.21 -7.53 7.72
C TRP A 34 24.53 -8.29 7.67
N ASP A 35 25.54 -7.83 8.41
CA ASP A 35 26.87 -8.45 8.45
C ASP A 35 26.81 -9.87 9.05
N GLY A 36 25.84 -10.13 9.93
CA GLY A 36 25.60 -11.41 10.58
C GLY A 36 24.63 -12.35 9.85
N ALA A 37 24.01 -11.94 8.75
CA ALA A 37 23.05 -12.74 8.02
C ALA A 37 23.70 -14.01 7.41
N ARG A 38 23.04 -15.16 7.56
CA ARG A 38 23.62 -16.47 7.19
C ARG A 38 23.12 -17.02 5.86
N ASP A 39 21.98 -16.55 5.40
CA ASP A 39 21.36 -16.93 4.12
C ASP A 39 20.60 -15.74 3.52
N ASP A 40 20.07 -15.91 2.30
CA ASP A 40 19.34 -14.85 1.60
C ASP A 40 18.04 -14.46 2.31
N TYR A 41 17.46 -15.34 3.14
CA TYR A 41 16.24 -15.03 3.90
C TYR A 41 16.56 -14.06 5.05
N GLU A 42 17.61 -14.33 5.81
CA GLU A 42 18.12 -13.42 6.83
C GLU A 42 18.61 -12.10 6.22
N ALA A 43 19.33 -12.16 5.10
CA ALA A 43 19.83 -10.98 4.40
C ALA A 43 18.67 -10.11 3.87
N CYS A 44 17.60 -10.72 3.34
CA CYS A 44 16.37 -10.03 2.95
C CYS A 44 15.78 -9.25 4.12
N ILE A 45 15.66 -9.86 5.30
CA ILE A 45 15.12 -9.20 6.49
C ILE A 45 16.02 -8.02 6.89
N ALA A 46 17.33 -8.22 6.98
CA ALA A 46 18.25 -7.16 7.38
C ALA A 46 18.25 -5.98 6.39
N ALA A 47 18.27 -6.26 5.08
CA ALA A 47 18.23 -5.24 4.03
C ALA A 47 16.95 -4.39 4.09
N HIS A 48 15.80 -4.99 4.40
CA HIS A 48 14.54 -4.26 4.59
C HIS A 48 14.66 -3.17 5.67
N TYR A 49 15.27 -3.51 6.80
CA TYR A 49 15.43 -2.56 7.90
C TYR A 49 16.53 -1.53 7.63
N LEU A 50 17.64 -1.93 6.99
CA LEU A 50 18.66 -0.98 6.55
C LEU A 50 18.10 0.09 5.62
N ALA A 51 17.22 -0.26 4.68
CA ALA A 51 16.64 0.70 3.73
C ALA A 51 15.94 1.90 4.40
N ARG A 52 15.49 1.75 5.66
CA ARG A 52 14.79 2.76 6.46
C ARG A 52 15.70 3.81 7.08
N GLN A 53 17.01 3.53 7.18
CA GLN A 53 18.01 4.35 7.86
C GLN A 53 19.15 4.76 6.90
N GLN A 54 18.78 5.39 5.78
CA GLN A 54 19.75 5.85 4.78
C GLN A 54 19.71 7.38 4.64
N ASP A 55 20.86 7.94 4.31
CA ASP A 55 21.06 9.40 4.21
C ASP A 55 20.56 10.00 2.88
N SER A 56 20.21 9.15 1.90
CA SER A 56 19.76 9.58 0.58
C SER A 56 18.69 8.64 0.00
N PRO A 57 17.74 9.14 -0.79
CA PRO A 57 16.75 8.32 -1.47
C PRO A 57 17.37 7.28 -2.42
N GLU A 58 18.54 7.56 -3.00
CA GLU A 58 19.29 6.63 -3.85
C GLU A 58 19.77 5.40 -3.06
N GLU A 59 20.29 5.61 -1.85
CA GLU A 59 20.69 4.51 -0.97
C GLU A 59 19.47 3.74 -0.43
N THR A 60 18.37 4.42 -0.13
CA THR A 60 17.10 3.76 0.20
C THR A 60 16.62 2.87 -0.95
N LEU A 61 16.66 3.36 -2.20
CA LEU A 61 16.33 2.55 -3.37
C LEU A 61 17.28 1.35 -3.50
N ARG A 62 18.59 1.57 -3.35
CA ARG A 62 19.61 0.50 -3.45
C ARG A 62 19.35 -0.62 -2.44
N TRP A 63 19.07 -0.28 -1.18
CA TRP A 63 18.78 -1.28 -0.15
C TRP A 63 17.42 -1.96 -0.33
N ASN A 64 16.41 -1.24 -0.81
CA ASN A 64 15.13 -1.89 -1.17
C ASN A 64 15.30 -2.85 -2.34
N GLN A 65 16.13 -2.53 -3.33
CA GLN A 65 16.46 -3.44 -4.42
C GLN A 65 17.23 -4.66 -3.92
N GLU A 66 18.23 -4.47 -3.06
CA GLU A 66 18.95 -5.58 -2.43
C GLU A 66 17.98 -6.50 -1.67
N CYS A 67 17.04 -5.93 -0.91
CA CYS A 67 16.03 -6.71 -0.20
C CYS A 67 15.16 -7.55 -1.15
N LEU A 68 14.71 -6.97 -2.27
CA LEU A 68 13.95 -7.68 -3.29
C LEU A 68 14.77 -8.78 -3.96
N ASP A 69 16.02 -8.50 -4.33
CA ASP A 69 16.92 -9.48 -4.97
C ASP A 69 17.16 -10.68 -4.05
N ARG A 70 17.31 -10.45 -2.73
CA ARG A 70 17.44 -11.52 -1.74
C ARG A 70 16.15 -12.33 -1.60
N ALA A 71 14.99 -11.69 -1.59
CA ALA A 71 13.70 -12.39 -1.58
C ALA A 71 13.55 -13.30 -2.82
N ASP A 72 13.93 -12.80 -4.00
CA ASP A 72 13.89 -13.57 -5.25
C ASP A 72 14.83 -14.79 -5.22
N LEU A 73 16.01 -14.66 -4.61
CA LEU A 73 16.95 -15.78 -4.40
C LEU A 73 16.44 -16.84 -3.43
N VAL A 74 15.70 -16.44 -2.39
CA VAL A 74 15.01 -17.39 -1.49
C VAL A 74 13.94 -18.15 -2.26
N GLY A 75 13.09 -17.44 -3.00
CA GLY A 75 12.16 -18.01 -3.99
C GLY A 75 11.12 -19.02 -3.46
N ASP A 76 10.97 -19.15 -2.14
CA ASP A 76 10.07 -20.11 -1.49
C ASP A 76 8.96 -19.42 -0.68
N GLU A 77 8.13 -20.20 0.01
CA GLU A 77 6.97 -19.70 0.76
C GLU A 77 7.33 -18.73 1.91
N ARG A 78 8.58 -18.75 2.40
CA ARG A 78 9.02 -17.93 3.55
C ARG A 78 9.01 -16.44 3.25
N VAL A 79 9.13 -16.05 1.98
CA VAL A 79 9.19 -14.64 1.53
C VAL A 79 7.94 -14.21 0.76
N ARG A 80 6.98 -15.13 0.59
CA ARG A 80 5.80 -14.89 -0.25
C ARG A 80 4.99 -13.70 0.25
N ASP A 81 4.81 -13.61 1.56
CA ASP A 81 4.07 -12.53 2.23
C ASP A 81 4.85 -11.21 2.30
N PHE A 82 6.14 -11.20 1.93
CA PHE A 82 6.96 -9.98 1.87
C PHE A 82 6.76 -9.22 0.55
N TYR A 83 6.57 -9.91 -0.58
CA TYR A 83 6.50 -9.25 -1.90
C TYR A 83 5.56 -8.05 -1.99
N PRO A 84 4.35 -8.08 -1.40
CA PRO A 84 3.47 -6.91 -1.43
C PRO A 84 4.10 -5.66 -0.83
N SER A 85 4.78 -5.77 0.31
CA SER A 85 5.41 -4.62 0.97
C SER A 85 6.77 -4.26 0.35
N LEU A 86 7.53 -5.24 -0.14
CA LEU A 86 8.77 -4.99 -0.90
C LEU A 86 8.50 -4.14 -2.15
N TYR A 87 7.47 -4.50 -2.92
CA TYR A 87 7.08 -3.72 -4.09
C TYR A 87 6.52 -2.34 -3.72
N VAL A 88 5.80 -2.19 -2.62
CA VAL A 88 5.41 -0.86 -2.10
C VAL A 88 6.63 -0.01 -1.77
N ASN A 89 7.64 -0.57 -1.11
CA ASN A 89 8.86 0.15 -0.76
C ASN A 89 9.65 0.58 -2.00
N MET A 90 9.75 -0.28 -3.01
CA MET A 90 10.33 0.07 -4.31
C MET A 90 9.53 1.20 -4.98
N GLY A 91 8.20 1.12 -4.99
CA GLY A 91 7.32 2.16 -5.52
C GLY A 91 7.54 3.50 -4.83
N ASN A 92 7.63 3.50 -3.49
CA ASN A 92 7.92 4.69 -2.70
C ASN A 92 9.32 5.26 -2.98
N ALA A 93 10.36 4.43 -3.01
CA ALA A 93 11.72 4.88 -3.28
C ALA A 93 11.84 5.53 -4.68
N TYR A 94 11.23 4.95 -5.71
CA TYR A 94 11.17 5.59 -7.03
C TYR A 94 10.35 6.89 -7.04
N ARG A 95 9.26 6.93 -6.25
CA ARG A 95 8.42 8.13 -6.11
C ARG A 95 9.19 9.28 -5.45
N GLU A 96 9.98 9.01 -4.42
CA GLU A 96 10.85 9.99 -3.76
C GLU A 96 11.92 10.55 -4.72
N LEU A 97 12.42 9.71 -5.63
CA LEU A 97 13.35 10.12 -6.70
C LEU A 97 12.64 10.84 -7.88
N GLY A 98 11.33 11.05 -7.82
CA GLY A 98 10.54 11.66 -8.90
C GLY A 98 10.34 10.78 -10.12
N GLN A 99 10.71 9.50 -10.07
CA GLN A 99 10.60 8.53 -11.15
C GLN A 99 9.23 7.84 -11.14
N LEU A 100 8.18 8.61 -11.35
CA LEU A 100 6.80 8.20 -11.10
C LEU A 100 6.31 7.02 -11.95
N ALA A 101 6.80 6.88 -13.19
CA ALA A 101 6.43 5.75 -14.03
C ALA A 101 7.05 4.43 -13.54
N SER A 102 8.30 4.45 -13.07
CA SER A 102 8.91 3.31 -12.38
C SER A 102 8.14 2.99 -11.10
N ALA A 103 7.83 4.01 -10.30
CA ALA A 103 7.01 3.85 -9.09
C ALA A 103 5.67 3.15 -9.39
N HIS A 104 4.96 3.60 -10.44
CA HIS A 104 3.71 2.99 -10.86
C HIS A 104 3.84 1.49 -11.18
N ARG A 105 4.90 1.10 -11.91
CA ARG A 105 5.14 -0.31 -12.25
C ARG A 105 5.26 -1.17 -11.00
N TYR A 106 5.97 -0.69 -9.97
CA TYR A 106 6.10 -1.41 -8.71
C TYR A 106 4.79 -1.46 -7.92
N PHE A 107 3.97 -0.41 -7.92
CA PHE A 107 2.63 -0.47 -7.32
C PHE A 107 1.70 -1.46 -8.07
N VAL A 108 1.84 -1.60 -9.39
CA VAL A 108 1.13 -2.64 -10.15
C VAL A 108 1.57 -4.04 -9.72
N LEU A 109 2.88 -4.29 -9.59
CA LEU A 109 3.41 -5.57 -9.07
C LEU A 109 2.93 -5.85 -7.64
N ALA A 110 2.90 -4.83 -6.78
CA ALA A 110 2.36 -4.95 -5.44
C ALA A 110 0.88 -5.34 -5.45
N ALA A 111 0.07 -4.75 -6.35
CA ALA A 111 -1.34 -5.08 -6.51
C ALA A 111 -1.58 -6.49 -7.05
N GLU A 112 -0.64 -7.06 -7.80
CA GLU A 112 -0.68 -8.48 -8.23
C GLU A 112 -0.44 -9.44 -7.09
N ARG A 113 0.35 -9.01 -6.10
CA ARG A 113 0.67 -9.79 -4.91
C ARG A 113 -0.22 -9.46 -3.71
N ALA A 114 -1.18 -8.55 -3.82
CA ALA A 114 -1.96 -8.08 -2.67
C ALA A 114 -2.67 -9.21 -1.88
N ALA A 115 -2.99 -10.34 -2.51
CA ALA A 115 -3.58 -11.52 -1.85
C ALA A 115 -2.58 -12.33 -1.01
N ASP A 116 -1.28 -12.13 -1.21
CA ASP A 116 -0.21 -12.77 -0.44
C ASP A 116 0.06 -12.02 0.89
N ALA A 117 -0.48 -10.81 1.07
CA ALA A 117 -0.28 -10.03 2.28
C ALA A 117 -0.97 -10.68 3.50
N PRO A 118 -0.38 -10.59 4.71
CA PRO A 118 -1.01 -11.12 5.92
C PRO A 118 -2.38 -10.50 6.19
N GLU A 119 -3.34 -11.29 6.68
CA GLU A 119 -4.64 -10.76 7.10
C GLU A 119 -4.53 -9.81 8.30
N GLY A 120 -5.48 -8.87 8.41
CA GLY A 120 -5.58 -7.91 9.50
C GLY A 120 -4.95 -6.55 9.17
N GLN A 121 -4.74 -5.74 10.21
CA GLN A 121 -4.42 -4.31 10.08
C GLN A 121 -3.16 -4.03 9.25
N TYR A 122 -2.14 -4.89 9.32
CA TYR A 122 -0.93 -4.73 8.52
C TYR A 122 -1.19 -4.94 7.03
N GLY A 123 -1.96 -5.98 6.66
CA GLY A 123 -2.38 -6.21 5.29
C GLY A 123 -3.26 -5.09 4.75
N ASP A 124 -4.20 -4.59 5.57
CA ASP A 124 -5.06 -3.45 5.21
C ASP A 124 -4.23 -2.19 4.94
N TRP A 125 -3.27 -1.88 5.81
CA TRP A 125 -2.38 -0.74 5.65
C TRP A 125 -1.55 -0.85 4.36
N ASN A 126 -0.97 -2.02 4.10
CA ASN A 126 -0.23 -2.26 2.87
C ASN A 126 -1.13 -2.13 1.64
N ARG A 127 -2.35 -2.66 1.68
CA ARG A 127 -3.34 -2.52 0.60
C ARG A 127 -3.69 -1.06 0.32
N PHE A 128 -3.84 -0.24 1.36
CA PHE A 128 -4.09 1.20 1.20
C PHE A 128 -2.91 1.91 0.54
N ALA A 129 -1.67 1.58 0.94
CA ALA A 129 -0.47 2.13 0.33
C ALA A 129 -0.36 1.77 -1.16
N ILE A 130 -0.70 0.53 -1.54
CA ILE A 130 -0.74 0.11 -2.95
C ILE A 130 -1.76 0.94 -3.74
N ALA A 131 -2.99 1.02 -3.25
CA ALA A 131 -4.08 1.73 -3.93
C ALA A 131 -3.80 3.23 -4.06
N GLU A 132 -3.22 3.85 -3.03
CA GLU A 132 -2.73 5.23 -3.08
C GLU A 132 -1.63 5.39 -4.13
N GLY A 133 -0.59 4.56 -4.07
CA GLY A 133 0.51 4.60 -5.02
C GLY A 133 0.07 4.47 -6.47
N LEU A 134 -0.88 3.56 -6.76
CA LEU A 134 -1.49 3.43 -8.09
C LEU A 134 -2.20 4.72 -8.53
N ARG A 135 -3.04 5.31 -7.66
CA ARG A 135 -3.79 6.54 -7.97
C ARG A 135 -2.86 7.73 -8.23
N ASP A 136 -1.86 7.91 -7.38
CA ASP A 136 -0.97 9.08 -7.43
C ASP A 136 -0.02 9.05 -8.63
N THR A 137 0.32 7.85 -9.13
CA THR A 137 1.30 7.67 -10.21
C THR A 137 0.68 7.40 -11.58
N ALA A 138 -0.64 7.18 -11.66
CA ALA A 138 -1.35 6.82 -12.88
C ALA A 138 -1.15 7.81 -14.04
N ALA A 139 -1.18 9.12 -13.76
CA ALA A 139 -1.01 10.14 -14.80
C ALA A 139 0.38 10.10 -15.45
N ALA A 140 1.43 9.87 -14.66
CA ALA A 140 2.80 9.76 -15.16
C ALA A 140 2.98 8.48 -16.01
N ALA A 141 2.40 7.36 -15.56
CA ALA A 141 2.44 6.11 -16.32
C ALA A 141 1.69 6.21 -17.67
N ALA A 142 0.56 6.93 -17.71
CA ALA A 142 -0.19 7.18 -18.93
C ALA A 142 0.61 8.02 -19.95
N ALA A 143 1.39 9.00 -19.48
CA ALA A 143 2.21 9.85 -20.33
C ALA A 143 3.37 9.11 -21.01
N GLU A 144 3.89 8.03 -20.42
CA GLU A 144 4.97 7.21 -21.00
C GLU A 144 4.50 6.15 -22.02
N GLY A 145 3.19 6.04 -22.29
CA GLY A 145 2.65 5.12 -23.31
C GLY A 145 2.37 3.70 -22.84
N HIS A 146 2.35 3.45 -21.52
CA HIS A 146 2.04 2.13 -20.94
C HIS A 146 0.52 1.91 -20.83
N GLY A 147 -0.15 1.93 -21.98
CA GLY A 147 -1.62 2.03 -22.10
C GLY A 147 -2.47 0.91 -21.48
N GLN A 148 -1.86 -0.20 -21.01
CA GLN A 148 -2.57 -1.25 -20.26
C GLN A 148 -2.20 -1.29 -18.75
N ALA A 149 -1.03 -0.78 -18.37
CA ALA A 149 -0.64 -0.69 -16.95
C ALA A 149 -1.35 0.48 -16.24
N ALA A 150 -1.59 1.58 -16.96
CA ALA A 150 -2.20 2.81 -16.43
C ALA A 150 -3.67 2.68 -15.94
N VAL A 151 -4.33 1.54 -16.17
CA VAL A 151 -5.77 1.35 -15.87
C VAL A 151 -6.02 0.67 -14.52
N ARG A 152 -4.98 0.14 -13.86
CA ARG A 152 -5.14 -0.60 -12.60
C ARG A 152 -5.21 0.34 -11.39
N GLY A 153 -6.16 0.11 -10.48
CA GLY A 153 -6.30 0.87 -9.22
C GLY A 153 -7.23 2.09 -9.28
N GLY A 154 -7.70 2.51 -10.45
CA GLY A 154 -8.65 3.62 -10.59
C GLY A 154 -10.09 3.22 -10.33
N VAL A 155 -10.83 3.99 -9.54
CA VAL A 155 -12.29 3.91 -9.46
C VAL A 155 -12.87 4.59 -10.71
N ASP A 156 -13.91 4.03 -11.32
CA ASP A 156 -14.57 4.66 -12.48
C ASP A 156 -14.99 6.09 -12.13
N GLU A 157 -14.70 7.07 -13.00
CA GLU A 157 -14.94 8.49 -12.70
C GLU A 157 -16.41 8.79 -12.34
N GLY A 158 -17.36 8.04 -12.92
CA GLY A 158 -18.79 8.17 -12.63
C GLY A 158 -19.16 7.73 -11.20
N VAL A 159 -18.33 6.88 -10.59
CA VAL A 159 -18.43 6.47 -9.19
C VAL A 159 -17.55 7.36 -8.30
N GLU A 160 -16.32 7.63 -8.72
CA GLU A 160 -15.33 8.32 -7.89
C GLU A 160 -15.74 9.76 -7.58
N ARG A 161 -16.21 10.51 -8.58
CA ARG A 161 -16.60 11.93 -8.39
C ARG A 161 -17.68 12.11 -7.32
N PRO A 162 -18.86 11.45 -7.39
CA PRO A 162 -19.88 11.60 -6.35
C PRO A 162 -19.42 11.04 -4.99
N VAL A 163 -18.63 9.96 -4.96
CA VAL A 163 -18.12 9.40 -3.70
C VAL A 163 -17.16 10.36 -3.00
N ARG A 164 -16.23 11.00 -3.74
CA ARG A 164 -15.32 12.01 -3.18
C ARG A 164 -16.07 13.24 -2.68
N GLU A 165 -17.11 13.68 -3.38
CA GLU A 165 -17.97 14.78 -2.93
C GLU A 165 -18.68 14.44 -1.60
N LEU A 166 -19.21 13.22 -1.48
CA LEU A 166 -19.81 12.73 -0.24
C LEU A 166 -18.79 12.68 0.89
N PHE A 167 -17.58 12.17 0.65
CA PHE A 167 -16.52 12.14 1.65
C PHE A 167 -16.13 13.54 2.13
N ALA A 168 -16.04 14.53 1.23
CA ALA A 168 -15.75 15.90 1.63
C ALA A 168 -16.81 16.44 2.61
N ARG A 169 -18.09 16.25 2.30
CA ARG A 169 -19.21 16.66 3.18
C ARG A 169 -19.21 15.93 4.51
N TRP A 170 -18.96 14.62 4.50
CA TRP A 170 -18.92 13.80 5.71
C TRP A 170 -17.72 14.16 6.60
N CYS A 171 -16.57 14.47 6.02
CA CYS A 171 -15.41 14.98 6.74
C CYS A 171 -15.71 16.34 7.39
N GLU A 172 -16.30 17.27 6.64
CA GLU A 172 -16.67 18.59 7.16
C GLU A 172 -17.65 18.51 8.35
N ARG A 173 -18.59 17.55 8.31
CA ARG A 173 -19.57 17.32 9.37
C ARG A 173 -19.07 16.42 10.51
N GLY A 174 -17.95 15.73 10.33
CA GLY A 174 -17.50 14.69 11.26
C GLY A 174 -18.42 13.46 11.30
N ASP A 175 -18.97 13.05 10.16
CA ASP A 175 -19.83 11.86 10.05
C ASP A 175 -19.01 10.56 10.06
N LEU A 176 -18.52 10.20 11.25
CA LEU A 176 -17.66 9.05 11.45
C LEU A 176 -18.32 7.72 11.05
N LYS A 177 -19.65 7.63 11.07
CA LYS A 177 -20.36 6.40 10.68
C LYS A 177 -20.33 6.20 9.18
N ALA A 178 -20.69 7.23 8.41
CA ALA A 178 -20.64 7.14 6.95
C ALA A 178 -19.20 6.91 6.47
N LEU A 179 -18.24 7.65 7.03
CA LEU A 179 -16.81 7.50 6.72
C LEU A 179 -16.30 6.11 7.11
N GLY A 180 -16.54 5.65 8.34
CA GLY A 180 -16.05 4.36 8.83
C GLY A 180 -16.60 3.16 8.05
N LEU A 181 -17.82 3.26 7.51
CA LEU A 181 -18.42 2.21 6.69
C LEU A 181 -17.89 2.17 5.25
N THR A 182 -17.38 3.29 4.72
CA THR A 182 -17.08 3.43 3.28
C THR A 182 -15.61 3.60 2.95
N LEU A 183 -14.85 4.28 3.82
CA LEU A 183 -13.44 4.55 3.58
C LEU A 183 -12.59 3.28 3.42
N PRO A 184 -12.72 2.21 4.22
CA PRO A 184 -11.88 1.03 4.05
C PRO A 184 -11.99 0.41 2.64
N ALA A 185 -13.22 0.30 2.12
CA ALA A 185 -13.47 -0.24 0.78
C ALA A 185 -12.95 0.67 -0.34
N TYR A 186 -13.00 1.99 -0.13
CA TYR A 186 -12.49 2.96 -1.10
C TYR A 186 -10.96 3.07 -1.07
N LEU A 187 -10.37 3.18 0.12
CA LEU A 187 -8.93 3.35 0.32
C LEU A 187 -8.15 2.13 -0.17
N GLY A 188 -8.72 0.93 -0.02
CA GLY A 188 -8.11 -0.32 -0.50
C GLY A 188 -8.57 -0.77 -1.88
N TYR A 189 -9.19 0.09 -2.68
CA TYR A 189 -9.69 -0.29 -4.01
C TYR A 189 -8.54 -0.49 -5.00
N LEU A 190 -8.32 -1.72 -5.47
CA LEU A 190 -7.28 -2.06 -6.46
C LEU A 190 -7.83 -2.26 -7.88
N GLY A 191 -9.13 -2.09 -8.09
CA GLY A 191 -9.77 -2.24 -9.39
C GLY A 191 -10.24 -3.65 -9.74
N THR A 192 -10.25 -4.58 -8.78
CA THR A 192 -10.77 -5.95 -8.98
C THR A 192 -12.31 -6.00 -8.92
N ASP A 193 -12.92 -7.08 -9.41
CA ASP A 193 -14.38 -7.31 -9.25
C ASP A 193 -14.80 -7.40 -7.78
N GLU A 194 -13.94 -7.97 -6.95
CA GLU A 194 -14.17 -8.05 -5.51
C GLU A 194 -14.16 -6.65 -4.88
N ASP A 195 -13.24 -5.77 -5.28
CA ASP A 195 -13.20 -4.39 -4.81
C ASP A 195 -14.44 -3.61 -5.22
N ARG A 196 -14.91 -3.79 -6.46
CA ARG A 196 -16.16 -3.21 -6.95
C ARG A 196 -17.33 -3.63 -6.07
N LEU A 197 -17.43 -4.93 -5.77
CA LEU A 197 -18.50 -5.46 -4.93
C LEU A 197 -18.42 -4.93 -3.50
N ARG A 198 -17.22 -4.87 -2.90
CA ARG A 198 -16.99 -4.34 -1.55
C ARG A 198 -17.37 -2.87 -1.46
N LEU A 199 -16.90 -2.04 -2.39
CA LEU A 199 -17.23 -0.61 -2.42
C LEU A 199 -18.74 -0.40 -2.62
N ARG A 200 -19.35 -1.09 -3.60
CA ARG A 200 -20.80 -1.02 -3.83
C ARG A 200 -21.60 -1.41 -2.60
N SER A 201 -21.21 -2.48 -1.91
CA SER A 201 -21.90 -2.95 -0.69
C SER A 201 -21.82 -1.90 0.43
N ALA A 202 -20.64 -1.30 0.64
CA ALA A 202 -20.46 -0.23 1.61
C ALA A 202 -21.33 1.00 1.31
N LEU A 203 -21.35 1.44 0.03
CA LEU A 203 -22.21 2.55 -0.41
C LEU A 203 -23.70 2.21 -0.21
N HIS A 204 -24.12 0.98 -0.51
CA HIS A 204 -25.50 0.54 -0.32
C HIS A 204 -25.91 0.51 1.15
N MET A 205 -25.03 0.10 2.08
CA MET A 205 -25.31 0.13 3.52
C MET A 205 -25.60 1.54 4.01
N VAL A 206 -24.80 2.53 3.61
CA VAL A 206 -25.01 3.93 4.00
C VAL A 206 -26.30 4.48 3.37
N HIS A 207 -26.62 4.12 2.13
CA HIS A 207 -27.87 4.48 1.46
C HIS A 207 -29.09 3.94 2.21
N ALA A 208 -29.08 2.64 2.51
CA ALA A 208 -30.15 1.93 3.19
C ALA A 208 -30.40 2.41 4.62
N ALA A 209 -29.39 2.98 5.28
CA ALA A 209 -29.52 3.53 6.63
C ALA A 209 -30.40 4.79 6.70
N ARG A 210 -30.66 5.46 5.56
CA ARG A 210 -31.60 6.59 5.42
C ARG A 210 -31.41 7.79 6.37
N TRP A 211 -30.21 7.96 6.94
CA TRP A 211 -29.86 9.11 7.80
C TRP A 211 -29.16 10.27 7.08
N LEU A 212 -28.81 10.08 5.80
CA LEU A 212 -28.23 11.13 4.96
C LEU A 212 -29.30 12.13 4.50
N SER A 213 -28.89 13.36 4.14
CA SER A 213 -29.78 14.34 3.52
C SER A 213 -30.29 13.86 2.14
N ALA A 214 -31.40 14.43 1.65
CA ALA A 214 -31.97 14.03 0.35
C ALA A 214 -30.99 14.21 -0.82
N ASP A 215 -30.19 15.28 -0.78
CA ASP A 215 -29.17 15.55 -1.81
C ASP A 215 -28.03 14.51 -1.75
N GLU A 216 -27.57 14.15 -0.56
CA GLU A 216 -26.55 13.10 -0.37
C GLU A 216 -27.08 11.72 -0.77
N GLN A 217 -28.36 11.41 -0.48
CA GLN A 217 -29.03 10.21 -0.97
C GLN A 217 -29.03 10.14 -2.50
N SER A 218 -29.35 11.25 -3.17
CA SER A 218 -29.34 11.33 -4.63
C SER A 218 -27.93 11.15 -5.23
N LEU A 219 -26.90 11.74 -4.60
CA LEU A 219 -25.51 11.54 -5.02
C LEU A 219 -25.07 10.08 -4.89
N LEU A 220 -25.46 9.43 -3.79
CA LEU A 220 -25.14 8.03 -3.54
C LEU A 220 -25.87 7.08 -4.51
N GLU A 221 -27.13 7.38 -4.86
CA GLU A 221 -27.88 6.67 -5.90
C GLU A 221 -27.22 6.77 -7.27
N LYS A 222 -26.71 7.95 -7.64
CA LYS A 222 -25.93 8.13 -8.88
C LYS A 222 -24.67 7.27 -8.89
N ALA A 223 -23.92 7.26 -7.78
CA ALA A 223 -22.71 6.43 -7.65
C ALA A 223 -23.03 4.93 -7.76
N LEU A 224 -24.09 4.46 -7.09
CA LEU A 224 -24.55 3.07 -7.14
C LEU A 224 -25.06 2.66 -8.52
N GLY A 225 -25.69 3.59 -9.24
CA GLY A 225 -26.12 3.40 -10.63
C GLY A 225 -24.94 3.25 -11.58
N ALA A 226 -23.93 4.13 -11.48
CA ALA A 226 -22.70 4.04 -12.27
C ALA A 226 -21.93 2.73 -12.00
N ALA A 227 -21.91 2.28 -10.73
CA ALA A 227 -21.28 1.02 -10.33
C ALA A 227 -22.05 -0.25 -10.79
N ALA A 228 -23.26 -0.13 -11.34
CA ALA A 228 -24.09 -1.27 -11.76
C ALA A 228 -24.03 -1.56 -13.27
N VAL A 229 -23.44 -0.67 -14.08
CA VAL A 229 -23.55 -0.68 -15.54
C VAL A 229 -22.40 -1.44 -16.23
N ARG A 230 -21.57 -2.20 -15.49
CA ARG A 230 -20.48 -3.02 -16.07
C ARG A 230 -20.34 -4.36 -15.37
#